data_AF-B8IK24-F1
#
_entry.id   AF-B8IK24-F1
#
_cell.length_a   1.000
_cell.length_b   1.000
_cell.length_c   1.000
_cell.angle_alpha   90.00
_cell.angle_beta   90.00
_cell.angle_gamma   90.00
#
_symmetry.space_group_name_H-M   'P 1'
#
loop_
_entity.id
_entity.type
_entity.pdbx_description
1 polymer ?
#
loop_
_entity_poly.entity_id
_entity_poly.type
_entity_poly.pdbx_seq_one_letter_code
_entity_poly.pdbx_strand_id
1 'polypeptide(L)'
;MASRRRAALRRAALAAALIALGAAPAAAQFDDDENPPVLSLPTTLRATVRVPVDRARIVAPADTLTQLYPALAACWTPLPGLGRAQITLRLSLTRDGRLQGPPHVTYSSLPLERRRPLASATLDALHACTPVQVTAGLGGAIAGRPIALRFVYSGPKETRHE
;
A
#
# COMPACT_ATOMS: atom_id res chain seq x y z
N MET A 1 94.14 -20.10 -5.23
CA MET A 1 94.26 -21.56 -5.04
C MET A 1 92.87 -22.11 -4.79
N ALA A 2 92.42 -23.08 -5.62
CA ALA A 2 91.41 -24.13 -5.33
C ALA A 2 90.01 -23.70 -4.82
N SER A 3 88.89 -24.36 -5.10
CA SER A 3 88.56 -25.52 -5.92
C SER A 3 87.03 -25.62 -5.92
N ARG A 4 86.50 -25.94 -7.10
CA ARG A 4 85.24 -26.60 -7.45
C ARG A 4 84.49 -27.34 -6.32
N ARG A 5 83.15 -27.29 -6.39
CA ARG A 5 82.19 -28.42 -6.66
C ARG A 5 80.78 -27.93 -6.27
N ARG A 6 79.89 -27.56 -7.21
CA ARG A 6 78.90 -28.41 -7.93
C ARG A 6 78.30 -29.54 -7.10
N ALA A 7 77.01 -29.42 -6.76
CA ALA A 7 75.93 -30.42 -6.94
C ALA A 7 74.64 -29.87 -6.30
N ALA A 8 73.67 -29.43 -7.12
CA ALA A 8 72.47 -30.20 -7.49
C ALA A 8 71.43 -30.23 -6.34
N LEU A 9 70.50 -29.26 -6.33
CA LEU A 9 69.12 -29.42 -6.82
C LEU A 9 68.34 -30.51 -6.08
N ARG A 10 67.36 -30.08 -5.27
CA ARG A 10 65.98 -30.57 -5.40
C ARG A 10 64.99 -29.55 -4.83
N ARG A 11 63.98 -29.33 -5.67
CA ARG A 11 62.91 -28.34 -5.60
C ARG A 11 61.95 -28.64 -4.47
N ALA A 12 61.38 -27.60 -3.87
CA ALA A 12 59.95 -27.57 -3.58
C ALA A 12 59.52 -26.11 -3.51
N ALA A 13 58.76 -25.70 -4.52
CA ALA A 13 58.06 -24.43 -4.57
C ALA A 13 56.96 -24.41 -3.49
N LEU A 14 56.69 -23.25 -2.92
CA LEU A 14 55.36 -22.90 -2.39
C LEU A 14 55.17 -21.38 -2.47
N ALA A 15 54.00 -21.03 -2.97
CA ALA A 15 53.61 -19.75 -3.56
C ALA A 15 53.68 -18.56 -2.60
N ALA A 16 54.18 -17.44 -3.11
CA ALA A 16 53.96 -16.12 -2.52
C ALA A 16 52.49 -15.73 -2.79
N ALA A 17 51.65 -15.76 -1.77
CA ALA A 17 50.32 -15.17 -1.81
C ALA A 17 50.48 -13.64 -1.74
N LEU A 18 50.47 -12.97 -2.89
CA LEU A 18 50.35 -11.52 -2.98
C LEU A 18 48.89 -11.14 -2.70
N ILE A 19 48.64 -10.58 -1.52
CA ILE A 19 47.34 -9.97 -1.20
C ILE A 19 47.28 -8.66 -1.97
N ALA A 20 46.55 -8.66 -3.10
CA ALA A 20 46.20 -7.44 -3.81
C ALA A 20 45.18 -6.67 -2.96
N LEU A 21 45.61 -5.57 -2.33
CA LEU A 21 44.71 -4.57 -1.76
C LEU A 21 44.01 -3.84 -2.92
N GLY A 22 42.83 -4.35 -3.31
CA GLY A 22 41.95 -3.64 -4.23
C GLY A 22 41.38 -2.40 -3.55
N ALA A 23 41.74 -1.21 -4.03
CA ALA A 23 41.04 0.02 -3.72
C ALA A 23 39.70 0.03 -4.47
N ALA A 24 38.59 -0.14 -3.75
CA ALA A 24 37.26 0.15 -4.30
C ALA A 24 37.00 1.66 -4.17
N PRO A 25 36.56 2.37 -5.22
CA PRO A 25 36.02 3.70 -5.04
C PRO A 25 34.67 3.52 -4.37
N ALA A 26 34.58 3.92 -3.10
CA ALA A 26 33.29 4.05 -2.43
C ALA A 26 32.50 5.11 -3.21
N ALA A 27 31.44 4.64 -3.89
CA ALA A 27 30.44 5.50 -4.49
C ALA A 27 29.97 6.52 -3.46
N ALA A 28 29.83 7.78 -3.90
CA ALA A 28 29.30 8.89 -3.15
C ALA A 28 28.05 8.45 -2.36
N GLN A 29 28.18 8.45 -1.03
CA GLN A 29 27.07 8.32 -0.11
C GLN A 29 26.47 9.72 -0.02
N PHE A 30 25.24 9.90 -0.48
CA PHE A 30 24.50 11.13 -0.27
C PHE A 30 24.11 11.18 1.21
N ASP A 31 24.91 11.86 2.03
CA ASP A 31 24.54 12.25 3.38
C ASP A 31 23.71 13.54 3.31
N ASP A 32 22.40 13.41 3.09
CA ASP A 32 21.43 14.47 3.37
C ASP A 32 21.01 14.37 4.85
N ASP A 33 21.91 14.70 5.78
CA ASP A 33 21.65 14.77 7.23
C ASP A 33 21.62 16.24 7.72
N GLU A 34 21.00 17.14 6.96
CA GLU A 34 20.82 18.54 7.38
C GLU A 34 19.38 19.05 7.12
N ASN A 35 18.39 18.18 7.37
CA ASN A 35 17.03 18.63 7.62
C ASN A 35 16.38 17.66 8.60
N PRO A 36 16.09 18.07 9.86
CA PRO A 36 15.29 17.21 10.74
C PRO A 36 13.99 16.87 10.01
N PRO A 37 13.42 15.66 10.18
CA PRO A 37 12.16 15.32 9.54
C PRO A 37 11.11 16.31 10.05
N VAL A 38 10.84 17.35 9.26
CA VAL A 38 9.66 18.17 9.44
C VAL A 38 8.51 17.18 9.47
N LEU A 39 7.70 17.25 10.52
CA LEU A 39 6.49 16.43 10.67
C LEU A 39 5.54 16.85 9.55
N SER A 40 5.82 16.37 8.33
CA SER A 40 4.99 16.60 7.16
C SER A 40 3.67 15.90 7.42
N LEU A 41 2.59 16.61 7.15
CA LEU A 41 1.26 16.03 7.29
C LEU A 41 1.20 14.78 6.40
N PRO A 42 0.52 13.72 6.87
CA PRO A 42 0.33 12.53 6.07
C PRO A 42 -0.35 12.94 4.76
N THR A 43 0.35 12.76 3.64
CA THR A 43 -0.13 13.12 2.30
C THR A 43 -1.28 12.23 1.83
N THR A 44 -1.47 11.09 2.50
CA THR A 44 -2.49 10.09 2.22
C THR A 44 -3.85 10.57 2.70
N LEU A 45 -4.80 10.61 1.77
CA LEU A 45 -6.21 10.84 2.07
C LEU A 45 -6.76 9.64 2.85
N ARG A 46 -7.30 9.82 4.05
CA ARG A 46 -7.76 8.71 4.88
C ARG A 46 -9.17 8.93 5.38
N ALA A 47 -9.98 7.88 5.33
CA ALA A 47 -11.33 7.90 5.88
C ALA A 47 -11.70 6.57 6.52
N THR A 48 -12.60 6.64 7.49
CA THR A 48 -13.31 5.47 8.00
C THR A 48 -14.79 5.65 7.71
N VAL A 49 -15.39 4.69 6.99
CA VAL A 49 -16.79 4.70 6.60
C VAL A 49 -17.50 3.53 7.29
N ARG A 50 -18.62 3.82 7.95
CA ARG A 50 -19.52 2.77 8.43
C ARG A 50 -20.33 2.25 7.25
N VAL A 51 -20.32 0.94 7.05
CA VAL A 51 -21.05 0.28 5.95
C VAL A 51 -22.13 -0.65 6.52
N PRO A 52 -23.23 -0.92 5.78
CA PRO A 52 -23.61 -0.25 4.53
C PRO A 52 -23.98 1.22 4.75
N VAL A 53 -23.71 2.07 3.76
CA VAL A 53 -24.09 3.49 3.79
C VAL A 53 -25.53 3.69 3.35
N ASP A 54 -26.15 4.79 3.78
CA ASP A 54 -27.45 5.22 3.27
C ASP A 54 -27.29 5.84 1.88
N ARG A 55 -27.64 5.07 0.84
CA ARG A 55 -27.49 5.49 -0.57
C ARG A 55 -28.30 6.74 -0.92
N ALA A 56 -29.41 7.00 -0.22
CA ALA A 56 -30.24 8.17 -0.46
C ALA A 56 -29.54 9.48 -0.06
N ARG A 57 -28.47 9.42 0.75
CA ARG A 57 -27.68 10.59 1.17
C ARG A 57 -26.44 10.85 0.31
N ILE A 58 -26.20 10.02 -0.71
CA ILE A 58 -25.06 10.21 -1.60
C ILE A 58 -25.34 11.38 -2.53
N VAL A 59 -24.43 12.37 -2.50
CA VAL A 59 -24.47 13.53 -3.39
C VAL A 59 -23.56 13.26 -4.59
N ALA A 60 -24.09 13.47 -5.80
CA ALA A 60 -23.35 13.35 -7.05
C ALA A 60 -23.59 14.61 -7.92
N PRO A 61 -22.54 15.20 -8.51
CA PRO A 61 -21.13 14.86 -8.33
C PRO A 61 -20.63 15.23 -6.93
N ALA A 62 -19.70 14.44 -6.39
CA ALA A 62 -19.02 14.77 -5.13
C ALA A 62 -18.04 15.92 -5.36
N ASP A 63 -18.12 16.94 -4.51
CA ASP A 63 -17.24 18.12 -4.53
C ASP A 63 -16.30 18.16 -3.32
N THR A 64 -16.57 17.33 -2.31
CA THR A 64 -15.77 17.23 -1.09
C THR A 64 -15.39 15.78 -0.77
N LEU A 65 -14.32 15.61 0.02
CA LEU A 65 -13.92 14.29 0.53
C LEU A 65 -15.03 13.62 1.36
N THR A 66 -15.79 14.41 2.13
CA THR A 66 -16.93 13.93 2.93
C THR A 66 -18.03 13.32 2.06
N GLN A 67 -18.25 13.83 0.85
CA GLN A 67 -19.19 13.26 -0.12
C GLN A 67 -18.58 12.07 -0.89
N LEU A 68 -17.27 12.13 -1.18
CA LEU A 68 -16.54 11.09 -1.92
C LEU A 68 -16.52 9.74 -1.20
N TYR A 69 -16.16 9.72 0.09
CA TYR A 69 -15.92 8.45 0.78
C TYR A 69 -17.16 7.56 0.91
N PRO A 70 -18.35 8.09 1.24
CA PRO A 70 -19.59 7.32 1.20
C PRO A 70 -19.94 6.84 -0.22
N ALA A 71 -19.67 7.65 -1.26
CA ALA A 71 -19.95 7.27 -2.65
C ALA A 71 -19.10 6.06 -3.08
N LEU A 72 -17.82 6.04 -2.72
CA LEU A 72 -16.93 4.87 -2.95
C LEU A 72 -17.38 3.61 -2.20
N ALA A 73 -18.09 3.77 -1.08
CA ALA A 73 -18.59 2.67 -0.26
C ALA A 73 -20.02 2.23 -0.60
N ALA A 74 -20.72 2.94 -1.50
CA ALA A 74 -22.16 2.79 -1.71
C ALA A 74 -22.57 1.39 -2.18
N CYS A 75 -21.72 0.72 -2.96
CA CYS A 75 -22.00 -0.58 -3.54
C CYS A 75 -21.67 -1.74 -2.57
N TRP A 76 -21.04 -1.45 -1.43
CA TRP A 76 -20.66 -2.49 -0.48
C TRP A 76 -21.88 -3.09 0.21
N THR A 77 -21.96 -4.42 0.21
CA THR A 77 -23.00 -5.19 0.88
C THR A 77 -22.37 -6.23 1.81
N PRO A 78 -22.98 -6.50 2.98
CA PRO A 78 -22.45 -7.50 3.89
C PRO A 78 -22.61 -8.90 3.31
N LEU A 79 -21.56 -9.71 3.45
CA LEU A 79 -21.62 -11.13 3.12
C LEU A 79 -22.60 -11.87 4.07
N PRO A 80 -23.28 -12.93 3.61
CA PRO A 80 -24.09 -13.78 4.48
C PRO A 80 -23.28 -14.31 5.67
N GLY A 81 -23.84 -14.24 6.88
CA GLY A 81 -23.18 -14.70 8.11
C GLY A 81 -21.99 -13.84 8.56
N LEU A 82 -21.77 -12.67 7.96
CA LEU A 82 -20.76 -11.73 8.39
C LEU A 82 -21.16 -11.07 9.72
N GLY A 83 -20.34 -11.26 10.74
CA GLY A 83 -20.45 -10.52 12.01
C GLY A 83 -19.76 -9.16 11.92
N ARG A 84 -19.36 -8.59 13.06
CA ARG A 84 -18.53 -7.37 13.09
C ARG A 84 -17.26 -7.57 12.27
N ALA A 85 -16.99 -6.66 11.35
CA ALA A 85 -15.86 -6.77 10.44
C ALA A 85 -15.28 -5.40 10.09
N GLN A 86 -13.97 -5.37 9.85
CA GLN A 86 -13.26 -4.18 9.44
C GLN A 86 -12.27 -4.55 8.33
N ILE A 87 -12.22 -3.73 7.29
CA ILE A 87 -11.31 -3.92 6.16
C ILE A 87 -10.80 -2.56 5.71
N THR A 88 -9.52 -2.46 5.36
CA THR A 88 -8.91 -1.22 4.84
C THR A 88 -8.35 -1.45 3.46
N LEU A 89 -8.71 -0.58 2.52
CA LEU A 89 -8.21 -0.56 1.16
C LEU A 89 -7.26 0.62 0.97
N ARG A 90 -6.26 0.44 0.11
CA ARG A 90 -5.45 1.50 -0.46
C ARG A 90 -5.71 1.54 -1.96
N LEU A 91 -6.05 2.71 -2.48
CA LEU A 91 -6.39 2.94 -3.88
C LEU A 91 -6.00 4.36 -4.29
N SER A 92 -6.02 4.64 -5.58
CA SER A 92 -5.94 5.99 -6.14
C SER A 92 -7.03 6.16 -7.20
N LEU A 93 -7.42 7.40 -7.47
CA LEU A 93 -8.43 7.72 -8.49
C LEU A 93 -7.82 8.57 -9.61
N THR A 94 -8.40 8.51 -10.80
CA THR A 94 -8.17 9.50 -11.86
C THR A 94 -8.98 10.78 -11.58
N ARG A 95 -8.74 11.83 -12.38
CA ARG A 95 -9.52 13.08 -12.30
C ARG A 95 -11.02 12.84 -12.50
N ASP A 96 -11.39 11.85 -13.31
CA ASP A 96 -12.78 11.50 -13.64
C ASP A 96 -13.37 10.45 -12.67
N GLY A 97 -12.70 10.20 -11.54
CA GLY A 97 -13.19 9.29 -10.49
C GLY A 97 -13.10 7.80 -10.81
N ARG A 98 -12.37 7.39 -11.87
CA ARG A 98 -12.05 5.97 -12.13
C ARG A 98 -10.96 5.49 -11.17
N LEU A 99 -10.90 4.20 -10.88
CA LEU A 99 -9.74 3.61 -10.22
C LEU A 99 -8.48 3.79 -11.08
N GLN A 100 -7.41 4.28 -10.46
CA GLN A 100 -6.08 4.35 -11.05
C GLN A 100 -5.23 3.22 -10.48
N GLY A 101 -5.07 2.16 -11.27
CA GLY A 101 -4.42 0.92 -10.83
C GLY A 101 -5.31 0.03 -9.98
N PRO A 102 -4.82 -1.17 -9.61
CA PRO A 102 -5.58 -2.10 -8.79
C PRO A 102 -5.67 -1.61 -7.34
N PRO A 103 -6.86 -1.61 -6.72
CA PRO A 103 -6.99 -1.37 -5.29
C PRO A 103 -6.43 -2.54 -4.49
N HIS A 104 -5.77 -2.24 -3.36
CA HIS A 104 -5.12 -3.24 -2.51
C HIS A 104 -5.74 -3.27 -1.11
N VAL A 105 -6.01 -4.47 -0.59
CA VAL A 105 -6.40 -4.64 0.82
C VAL A 105 -5.15 -4.61 1.69
N THR A 106 -5.12 -3.71 2.66
CA THR A 106 -3.97 -3.51 3.58
C THR A 106 -4.24 -4.01 4.99
N TYR A 107 -5.51 -4.24 5.34
CA TYR A 107 -5.89 -4.76 6.65
C TYR A 107 -7.25 -5.47 6.58
N SER A 108 -7.41 -6.53 7.35
CA SER A 108 -8.69 -7.18 7.63
C SER A 108 -8.72 -7.68 9.08
N SER A 109 -9.82 -7.44 9.79
CA SER A 109 -10.01 -7.92 11.16
C SER A 109 -10.44 -9.40 11.23
N LEU A 110 -10.72 -10.04 10.10
CA LEU A 110 -11.21 -11.42 10.07
C LEU A 110 -10.05 -12.44 10.17
N PRO A 111 -10.33 -13.67 10.65
CA PRO A 111 -9.38 -14.79 10.56
C PRO A 111 -9.10 -15.15 9.11
N LEU A 112 -7.94 -15.79 8.87
CA LEU A 112 -7.39 -16.05 7.53
C LEU A 112 -8.42 -16.60 6.54
N GLU A 113 -9.22 -17.57 6.97
CA GLU A 113 -10.19 -18.27 6.11
C GLU A 113 -11.33 -17.38 5.61
N ARG A 114 -11.64 -16.30 6.34
CA ARG A 114 -12.67 -15.33 5.96
C ARG A 114 -12.08 -14.03 5.39
N ARG A 115 -10.75 -13.87 5.36
CA ARG A 115 -10.10 -12.67 4.78
C ARG A 115 -10.30 -12.58 3.28
N ARG A 116 -10.09 -13.68 2.55
CA ARG A 116 -10.17 -13.69 1.08
C ARG A 116 -11.58 -13.37 0.56
N PRO A 117 -12.67 -13.99 1.06
CA PRO A 117 -14.02 -13.64 0.63
C PRO A 117 -14.38 -12.18 0.93
N LEU A 118 -14.04 -11.68 2.12
CA LEU A 118 -14.29 -10.28 2.47
C LEU A 118 -13.50 -9.32 1.57
N ALA A 119 -12.24 -9.64 1.27
CA ALA A 119 -11.42 -8.85 0.37
C ALA A 119 -12.01 -8.78 -1.03
N SER A 120 -12.38 -9.93 -1.62
CA SER A 120 -13.00 -9.99 -2.95
C SER A 120 -14.26 -9.14 -2.99
N ALA A 121 -15.22 -9.39 -2.10
CA ALA A 121 -16.49 -8.67 -2.08
C ALA A 121 -16.32 -7.16 -1.90
N THR A 122 -15.30 -6.74 -1.15
CA THR A 122 -15.00 -5.32 -0.93
C THR A 122 -14.36 -4.67 -2.17
N LEU A 123 -13.47 -5.38 -2.87
CA LEU A 123 -12.89 -4.92 -4.13
C LEU A 123 -13.95 -4.87 -5.24
N ASP A 124 -14.81 -5.89 -5.33
CA ASP A 124 -15.91 -5.97 -6.30
C ASP A 124 -16.89 -4.81 -6.10
N ALA A 125 -17.23 -4.49 -4.85
CA ALA A 125 -18.04 -3.32 -4.52
C ALA A 125 -17.38 -1.99 -4.95
N LEU A 126 -16.07 -1.86 -4.74
CA LEU A 126 -15.34 -0.66 -5.16
C LEU A 126 -15.32 -0.51 -6.69
N HIS A 127 -15.14 -1.61 -7.42
CA HIS A 127 -15.27 -1.62 -8.88
C HIS A 127 -16.68 -1.26 -9.34
N ALA A 128 -17.72 -1.79 -8.70
CA ALA A 128 -19.12 -1.49 -9.04
C ALA A 128 -19.50 -0.01 -8.82
N CYS A 129 -18.83 0.67 -7.89
CA CYS A 129 -19.07 2.08 -7.57
C CYS A 129 -18.11 3.05 -8.25
N THR A 130 -17.26 2.57 -9.17
CA THR A 130 -16.36 3.41 -9.94
C THR A 130 -16.65 3.29 -11.45
N PRO A 131 -16.60 4.38 -12.22
CA PRO A 131 -16.19 5.74 -11.84
C PRO A 131 -17.15 6.46 -10.90
N VAL A 132 -16.62 7.04 -9.83
CA VAL A 132 -17.40 7.91 -8.94
C VAL A 132 -17.55 9.28 -9.59
N GLN A 133 -18.77 9.82 -9.62
CA GLN A 133 -19.02 11.15 -10.18
C GLN A 133 -18.39 12.21 -9.25
N VAL A 134 -17.43 12.98 -9.77
CA VAL A 134 -16.71 14.02 -9.03
C VAL A 134 -16.72 15.33 -9.83
N THR A 135 -16.67 16.46 -9.13
CA THR A 135 -16.49 17.76 -9.78
C THR A 135 -15.07 17.89 -10.33
N ALA A 136 -14.86 18.82 -11.26
CA ALA A 136 -13.52 19.12 -11.78
C ALA A 136 -12.54 19.58 -10.67
N GLY A 137 -13.05 20.35 -9.69
CA GLY A 137 -12.27 20.81 -8.54
C GLY A 137 -11.80 19.65 -7.67
N LEU A 138 -12.72 18.80 -7.23
CA LEU A 138 -12.37 17.63 -6.43
C LEU A 138 -11.50 16.64 -7.21
N GLY A 139 -11.87 16.34 -8.46
CA GLY A 139 -11.13 15.44 -9.33
C GLY A 139 -9.67 15.86 -9.49
N GLY A 140 -9.41 17.16 -9.69
CA GLY A 140 -8.05 17.70 -9.74
C GLY A 140 -7.29 17.55 -8.41
N ALA A 141 -7.99 17.70 -7.27
CA ALA A 141 -7.39 17.63 -5.94
C ALA A 141 -7.09 16.20 -5.44
N ILE A 142 -7.74 15.17 -5.99
CA ILE A 142 -7.58 13.76 -5.58
C ILE A 142 -6.82 12.89 -6.58
N ALA A 143 -6.70 13.30 -7.84
CA ALA A 143 -6.12 12.50 -8.90
C ALA A 143 -4.70 12.00 -8.52
N GLY A 144 -4.48 10.69 -8.61
CA GLY A 144 -3.21 10.03 -8.30
C GLY A 144 -2.80 10.00 -6.83
N ARG A 145 -3.54 10.65 -5.95
CA ARG A 145 -3.22 10.66 -4.52
C ARG A 145 -3.63 9.34 -3.87
N PRO A 146 -2.77 8.76 -3.02
CA PRO A 146 -3.15 7.58 -2.24
C PRO A 146 -4.32 7.87 -1.31
N ILE A 147 -5.33 7.01 -1.37
CA ILE A 147 -6.50 6.99 -0.50
C ILE A 147 -6.46 5.71 0.33
N ALA A 148 -6.47 5.84 1.67
CA ALA A 148 -6.64 4.76 2.63
C ALA A 148 -8.08 4.77 3.17
N LEU A 149 -8.92 3.87 2.67
CA LEU A 149 -10.35 3.82 2.99
C LEU A 149 -10.65 2.60 3.87
N ARG A 150 -11.10 2.83 5.10
CA ARG A 150 -11.48 1.77 6.05
C ARG A 150 -12.99 1.62 6.09
N PHE A 151 -13.49 0.41 5.83
CA PHE A 151 -14.88 0.05 6.06
C PHE A 151 -15.02 -0.59 7.44
N VAL A 152 -16.05 -0.17 8.17
CA VAL A 152 -16.43 -0.72 9.48
C VAL A 152 -17.86 -1.20 9.42
N TYR A 153 -18.05 -2.51 9.51
CA TYR A 153 -19.34 -3.16 9.59
C TYR A 153 -19.60 -3.62 11.03
N SER A 154 -20.75 -3.22 11.58
CA SER A 154 -21.09 -3.50 12.98
C SER A 154 -21.87 -4.81 13.19
N GLY A 155 -22.10 -5.58 12.13
CA GLY A 155 -22.98 -6.76 12.16
C GLY A 155 -24.42 -6.44 11.76
N PRO A 156 -25.29 -7.45 11.69
CA PRO A 156 -26.71 -7.25 11.43
C PRO A 156 -27.32 -6.36 12.52
N LYS A 157 -28.25 -5.49 12.14
CA LYS A 157 -29.08 -4.76 13.10
C LYS A 157 -30.06 -5.78 13.69
N GLU A 158 -29.98 -6.03 14.99
CA GLU A 158 -31.03 -6.76 15.70
C GLU A 158 -32.31 -5.93 15.58
N THR A 159 -33.30 -6.39 14.81
CA THR A 159 -34.63 -5.81 14.86
C THR A 159 -35.24 -6.24 16.18
N ARG A 160 -35.19 -5.35 17.18
CA ARG A 160 -35.99 -5.53 18.39
C ARG A 160 -37.45 -5.50 17.95
N HIS A 161 -38.07 -6.66 17.87
CA HIS A 161 -39.51 -6.79 17.78
C HIS A 161 -40.05 -6.48 19.18
N GLU A 162 -40.80 -5.39 19.28
CA GLU A 162 -41.61 -4.98 20.44
C GLU A 162 -43.09 -5.15 20.07
#